data_AF-A0A5R2N531-F1
#
_entry.id   AF-A0A5R2N531-F1
#
_cell.length_a   1.000
_cell.length_b   1.000
_cell.length_c   1.000
_cell.angle_alpha   90.00
_cell.angle_beta   90.00
_cell.angle_gamma   90.00
#
_symmetry.space_group_name_H-M   'P 1'
#
loop_
_entity.id
_entity.type
_entity.pdbx_description
1 polymer ?
#
loop_
_entity_poly.entity_id
_entity_poly.type
_entity_poly.pdbx_seq_one_letter_code
_entity_poly.pdbx_strand_id
1 'polypeptide(L)'
;EVTFNVKNDSKDTVHEMIVMHLADPGKPLPYLEAENRVDEDKAGDKGEVSELDPGKSGTLTVELKAGKYLLICNVPGHYGAGMWAEFTVEP
;
A
#
# COMPACT_ATOMS: atom_id res chain seq x y z
N GLU A 1 10.54 1.38 14.69
CA GLU A 1 10.41 2.24 13.50
C GLU A 1 10.87 1.45 12.27
N VAL A 2 10.18 1.61 11.14
CA VAL A 2 10.52 0.99 9.85
C VAL A 2 10.53 2.07 8.78
N THR A 3 11.56 2.07 7.94
CA THR A 3 11.67 2.98 6.78
C THR A 3 11.58 2.19 5.48
N PHE A 4 10.64 2.58 4.63
CA PHE A 4 10.47 2.10 3.27
C PHE A 4 11.13 3.08 2.30
N ASN A 5 12.09 2.60 1.52
CA ASN A 5 12.63 3.33 0.38
C ASN A 5 11.96 2.80 -0.87
N VAL A 6 11.13 3.63 -1.49
CA VAL A 6 10.27 3.24 -2.61
C VAL A 6 10.82 3.84 -3.89
N LYS A 7 10.83 3.04 -4.96
CA LYS A 7 11.14 3.49 -6.31
C LYS A 7 10.11 2.93 -7.27
N ASN A 8 9.56 3.80 -8.10
CA ASN A 8 8.81 3.38 -9.25
C ASN A 8 9.78 3.06 -10.40
N ASP A 9 10.06 1.78 -10.61
CA ASP A 9 10.92 1.29 -11.69
C ASP A 9 10.19 1.05 -13.02
N SER A 10 8.90 1.44 -13.10
CA SER A 10 8.16 1.39 -14.36
C SER A 10 8.71 2.40 -15.37
N LYS A 11 8.28 2.28 -16.62
CA LYS A 11 8.64 3.20 -17.71
C LYS A 11 7.56 4.23 -18.03
N ASP A 12 6.31 3.92 -17.71
CA ASP A 12 5.14 4.63 -18.21
C ASP A 12 3.96 4.65 -17.22
N THR A 13 4.07 3.98 -16.08
CA THR A 13 2.95 3.73 -15.17
C THR A 13 3.20 4.37 -13.82
N VAL A 14 2.28 5.21 -13.34
CA VAL A 14 2.33 5.79 -12.00
C VAL A 14 2.06 4.71 -10.95
N HIS A 15 2.81 4.73 -9.86
CA HIS A 15 2.64 3.80 -8.75
C HIS A 15 2.67 4.51 -7.42
N GLU A 16 2.09 3.88 -6.43
CA GLU A 16 1.99 4.35 -5.06
C GLU A 16 2.30 3.18 -4.14
N MET A 17 2.74 3.48 -2.92
CA MET A 17 2.87 2.48 -1.87
C MET A 17 2.13 2.97 -0.63
N ILE A 18 1.13 2.21 -0.17
CA ILE A 18 0.41 2.45 1.08
C ILE A 18 0.64 1.26 2.02
N VAL A 19 0.91 1.54 3.28
CA VAL A 19 1.02 0.53 4.35
C VAL A 19 -0.34 0.36 5.02
N MET A 20 -0.97 -0.81 4.86
CA MET A 20 -2.26 -1.14 5.47
C MET A 20 -2.07 -2.12 6.62
N HIS A 21 -2.77 -1.92 7.74
CA HIS A 21 -2.81 -2.93 8.80
C HIS A 21 -3.85 -4.00 8.45
N LEU A 22 -3.40 -5.26 8.39
CA LEU A 22 -4.25 -6.38 8.02
C LEU A 22 -4.88 -6.99 9.28
N ALA A 23 -5.97 -6.38 9.74
CA ALA A 23 -6.67 -6.78 10.96
C ALA A 23 -7.23 -8.22 10.89
N ASP A 24 -7.67 -8.64 9.70
CA ASP A 24 -8.17 -9.99 9.43
C ASP A 24 -7.63 -10.47 8.08
N PRO A 25 -6.58 -11.31 8.05
CA PRO A 25 -5.97 -11.79 6.81
C PRO A 25 -6.88 -12.62 5.92
N GLY A 26 -8.01 -13.12 6.45
CA GLY A 26 -9.01 -13.86 5.68
C GLY A 26 -10.00 -12.97 4.94
N LYS A 27 -9.94 -11.64 5.13
CA LYS A 27 -10.87 -10.68 4.52
C LYS A 27 -10.13 -9.71 3.61
N PRO A 28 -10.66 -9.46 2.40
CA PRO A 28 -10.13 -8.41 1.54
C PRO A 28 -10.32 -7.03 2.20
N LEU A 29 -9.50 -6.07 1.78
CA LEU A 29 -9.70 -4.68 2.16
C LEU A 29 -11.05 -4.17 1.63
N PRO A 30 -11.70 -3.22 2.31
CA PRO A 30 -12.91 -2.59 1.78
C PRO A 30 -12.59 -1.93 0.44
N TYR A 31 -13.44 -2.17 -0.57
CA TYR A 31 -13.18 -1.75 -1.94
C TYR A 31 -14.36 -0.99 -2.52
N LEU A 32 -14.06 0.11 -3.22
CA LEU A 32 -14.98 1.00 -3.91
C LEU A 32 -14.96 0.63 -5.40
N GLU A 33 -15.86 -0.27 -5.80
CA GLU A 33 -15.98 -0.75 -7.19
C GLU A 33 -16.16 0.40 -8.19
N ALA A 34 -16.88 1.46 -7.82
CA ALA A 34 -17.10 2.62 -8.69
C ALA A 34 -15.81 3.41 -8.99
N GLU A 35 -14.82 3.33 -8.10
CA GLU A 35 -13.55 4.06 -8.18
C GLU A 35 -12.38 3.14 -8.56
N ASN A 36 -12.61 1.83 -8.57
CA ASN A 36 -11.57 0.80 -8.70
C ASN A 36 -10.45 0.95 -7.67
N ARG A 37 -10.80 1.32 -6.43
CA ARG A 37 -9.85 1.63 -5.35
C ARG A 37 -10.27 1.00 -4.03
N VAL A 38 -9.31 0.73 -3.16
CA VAL A 38 -9.53 0.47 -1.74
C VAL A 38 -10.09 1.71 -1.07
N ASP A 39 -11.06 1.53 -0.18
CA ASP A 39 -11.58 2.56 0.72
C ASP A 39 -10.57 2.77 1.87
N GLU A 40 -9.61 3.66 1.68
CA GLU A 40 -8.49 3.87 2.61
C GLU A 40 -8.96 4.29 4.01
N ASP A 41 -9.97 5.17 4.08
CA ASP A 41 -10.57 5.65 5.33
C ASP A 41 -11.11 4.49 6.19
N LYS A 42 -11.69 3.46 5.55
CA LYS A 42 -12.20 2.27 6.23
C LYS A 42 -11.16 1.17 6.42
N ALA A 43 -10.14 1.13 5.57
CA ALA A 43 -9.09 0.13 5.61
C ALA A 43 -8.01 0.44 6.66
N GLY A 44 -7.85 1.71 7.05
CA GLY A 44 -7.01 2.13 8.16
C GLY A 44 -5.52 2.07 7.80
N ASP A 45 -5.13 2.89 6.83
CA ASP A 45 -3.75 3.07 6.40
C ASP A 45 -2.83 3.50 7.57
N LYS A 46 -1.52 3.34 7.37
CA LYS A 46 -0.47 3.68 8.33
C LYS A 46 0.48 4.72 7.77
N GLY A 47 0.21 5.23 6.57
CA GLY A 47 1.09 6.09 5.80
C GLY A 47 1.39 5.53 4.41
N GLU A 48 1.88 6.43 3.56
CA GLU A 48 2.06 6.19 2.14
C GLU A 48 3.28 6.92 1.56
N VAL A 49 3.68 6.47 0.38
CA VAL A 49 4.41 7.26 -0.61
C VAL A 49 3.47 7.45 -1.80
N SER A 50 2.85 8.63 -1.85
CA SER A 50 1.84 8.98 -2.84
C SER A 50 2.45 9.04 -4.25
N GLU A 51 1.67 8.59 -5.23
CA GLU A 51 1.84 8.77 -6.69
C GLU A 51 3.25 9.17 -7.17
N LEU A 52 4.10 8.17 -7.38
CA LEU A 52 5.40 8.29 -8.02
C LEU A 52 5.26 8.14 -9.54
N ASP A 53 5.69 9.16 -10.29
CA ASP A 53 5.94 9.04 -11.73
C ASP A 53 7.01 7.98 -12.04
N PRO A 54 7.06 7.45 -13.28
CA PRO A 54 8.11 6.54 -13.72
C PRO A 54 9.52 7.06 -13.41
N GLY A 55 10.34 6.21 -12.78
CA GLY A 55 11.71 6.51 -12.37
C GLY A 55 11.86 7.36 -11.12
N LYS A 56 10.77 7.77 -10.46
CA LYS A 56 10.81 8.54 -9.21
C LYS A 56 10.91 7.64 -7.97
N SER A 57 11.33 8.26 -6.88
CA SER A 57 11.49 7.62 -5.57
C SER A 57 10.87 8.47 -4.48
N GLY A 58 10.51 7.82 -3.38
CA GLY A 58 10.08 8.45 -2.14
C GLY A 58 10.42 7.59 -0.94
N THR A 59 10.19 8.13 0.25
CA THR A 59 10.50 7.45 1.51
C THR A 59 9.34 7.63 2.47
N LEU A 60 8.99 6.54 3.17
CA LEU A 60 8.02 6.55 4.26
C LEU A 60 8.69 5.96 5.51
N THR A 61 8.67 6.69 6.61
CA THR A 61 9.07 6.19 7.93
C THR A 61 7.85 6.11 8.83
N VAL A 62 7.59 4.92 9.37
CA VAL A 62 6.40 4.63 10.17
C VAL A 62 6.74 3.78 11.39
N GLU A 63 6.03 4.02 12.49
CA GLU A 63 6.05 3.13 13.65
C GLU A 63 5.01 2.03 13.48
N LEU A 64 5.49 0.81 13.27
CA LEU A 64 4.65 -0.38 13.17
C LEU A 64 4.79 -1.22 14.44
N LYS A 65 3.68 -1.75 14.93
CA LYS A 65 3.65 -2.74 16.01
C LYS A 65 3.82 -4.13 15.42
N ALA A 66 4.16 -5.12 16.25
CA ALA A 66 4.15 -6.50 15.81
C ALA A 66 2.75 -6.89 15.28
N GLY A 67 2.69 -7.49 14.09
CA GLY A 67 1.43 -7.72 13.39
C GLY A 67 1.59 -7.98 11.89
N LYS A 68 0.46 -8.23 11.22
CA LYS A 68 0.39 -8.44 9.77
C LYS A 68 -0.03 -7.15 9.06
N TYR A 69 0.60 -6.91 7.93
CA TYR A 69 0.41 -5.71 7.13
C TYR A 69 0.38 -6.06 5.65
N LEU A 70 -0.15 -5.14 4.86
CA LEU A 70 -0.21 -5.22 3.41
C LEU A 70 0.38 -3.95 2.84
N LEU A 71 1.32 -4.08 1.91
CA LEU A 71 1.70 -3.00 1.00
C LEU A 71 0.77 -3.05 -0.20
N ILE A 72 0.18 -1.92 -0.59
CA ILE A 72 -0.68 -1.84 -1.78
C ILE A 72 -0.30 -0.65 -2.65
N CYS A 73 -0.74 -0.69 -3.91
CA CYS A 73 -0.88 0.51 -4.74
C CYS A 73 -2.37 0.77 -4.97
N ASN A 74 -2.86 1.97 -4.62
CA ASN A 74 -4.26 2.33 -4.75
C ASN A 74 -4.56 3.25 -5.94
N VAL A 75 -3.63 3.34 -6.90
CA VAL A 75 -3.94 3.84 -8.25
C VAL A 75 -5.08 2.99 -8.84
N PRO A 76 -6.10 3.57 -9.51
CA PRO A 76 -7.30 2.85 -9.90
C PRO A 76 -6.99 1.56 -10.66
N GLY A 77 -7.52 0.45 -10.16
CA GLY A 77 -7.35 -0.89 -10.73
C GLY A 77 -6.08 -1.64 -10.30
N HIS A 78 -5.07 -0.98 -9.74
CA HIS A 78 -3.79 -1.63 -9.43
C HIS A 78 -3.91 -2.67 -8.32
N TYR A 79 -4.58 -2.33 -7.21
CA TYR A 79 -4.88 -3.29 -6.14
C TYR A 79 -5.69 -4.49 -6.66
N GLY A 80 -6.76 -4.21 -7.43
CA GLY A 80 -7.63 -5.24 -8.01
C GLY A 80 -6.91 -6.15 -9.02
N ALA A 81 -5.88 -5.64 -9.69
CA ALA A 81 -4.99 -6.40 -10.57
C ALA A 81 -3.92 -7.20 -9.82
N GLY A 82 -3.86 -7.12 -8.48
CA GLY A 82 -2.94 -7.88 -7.64
C GLY A 82 -1.67 -7.13 -7.22
N MET A 83 -1.63 -5.80 -7.34
CA MET A 83 -0.48 -5.01 -6.89
C MET A 83 -0.50 -4.80 -5.37
N TRP A 84 -0.20 -5.88 -4.65
CA TRP A 84 -0.08 -5.89 -3.20
C TRP A 84 0.94 -6.92 -2.72
N ALA A 85 1.48 -6.73 -1.52
CA ALA A 85 2.41 -7.66 -0.88
C ALA A 85 2.19 -7.70 0.64
N GLU A 86 2.01 -8.90 1.19
CA GLU A 86 1.90 -9.08 2.65
C GLU A 86 3.27 -9.06 3.32
N PHE A 87 3.34 -8.51 4.52
CA PHE A 87 4.49 -8.64 5.39
C PHE A 87 4.07 -8.74 6.86
N THR A 88 4.97 -9.25 7.69
CA THR A 88 4.76 -9.37 9.14
C THR A 88 5.87 -8.61 9.85
N VAL A 89 5.49 -7.81 10.85
CA VAL A 89 6.42 -7.18 11.78
C VAL A 89 6.52 -8.10 13.00
N GLU A 90 7.73 -8.52 13.31
CA GLU A 90 8.04 -9.34 14.49
C GLU A 90 8.46 -8.46 15.69
N PRO A 91 8.39 -8.98 16.93
CA PRO A 91 8.82 -8.26 18.14
C PRO A 91 10.31 -7.92 18.20
#